data_AF-A0A919VG97-F1
#
_entry.id   AF-A0A919VG97-F1
#
_cell.length_a   1.000
_cell.length_b   1.000
_cell.length_c   1.000
_cell.angle_alpha   90.00
_cell.angle_beta   90.00
_cell.angle_gamma   90.00
#
_symmetry.space_group_name_H-M   'P 1'
#
loop_
_entity.id
_entity.type
_entity.pdbx_description
1 polymer ?
#
loop_
_entity_poly.entity_id
_entity_poly.type
_entity_poly.pdbx_seq_one_letter_code
_entity_poly.pdbx_strand_id
1 'polypeptide(L)'
;MSRDLEFIKQDKDRWGKVYIDISYAVDNVAPFLSEKTLKIRKYYSKKDVLKKYINLLESAESENTKSSFLKGLFGGNKYETLLTSYKRDYSEDFDQLEKCSKCACLNCIKECNFNTCLGCRRNSLIKKCDHEKINITYHDNFTLELTNNNNGRASKYKVLATLQDCELQRQYIIIENLFDNNDKFILYYYPGISEDSYGEITDSKEFDFVVETLESANL
;
A
#
# COMPACT_ATOMS: atom_id res chain seq x y z
N MET A 1 30.45 -15.42 -3.89
CA MET A 1 29.07 -15.95 -3.87
C MET A 1 28.52 -15.89 -5.29
N SER A 2 27.73 -16.89 -5.73
CA SER A 2 27.06 -16.80 -7.04
C SER A 2 26.01 -15.68 -7.01
N ARG A 3 25.73 -15.04 -8.16
CA ARG A 3 24.70 -13.99 -8.28
C ARG A 3 23.34 -14.49 -7.79
N ASP A 4 23.02 -15.76 -8.08
CA ASP A 4 21.78 -16.41 -7.67
C ASP A 4 21.64 -16.47 -6.13
N LEU A 5 22.73 -16.75 -5.40
CA LEU A 5 22.72 -16.77 -3.93
C LEU A 5 22.54 -15.36 -3.34
N GLU A 6 23.13 -14.35 -3.97
CA GLU A 6 22.97 -12.95 -3.55
C GLU A 6 21.54 -12.46 -3.80
N PHE A 7 20.96 -12.76 -4.97
CA PHE A 7 19.57 -12.47 -5.30
C PHE A 7 18.59 -13.13 -4.30
N ILE A 8 18.74 -14.44 -4.06
CA ILE A 8 17.88 -15.17 -3.11
C ILE A 8 18.00 -14.58 -1.71
N LYS A 9 19.21 -14.24 -1.27
CA LYS A 9 19.42 -13.64 0.05
C LYS A 9 18.72 -12.28 0.16
N GLN A 10 18.89 -11.39 -0.82
CA GLN A 10 18.25 -10.08 -0.82
C GLN A 10 16.71 -10.17 -0.81
N ASP A 11 16.13 -11.05 -1.64
CA ASP A 11 14.68 -11.23 -1.67
C ASP A 11 14.17 -11.89 -0.38
N LYS A 12 14.94 -12.81 0.24
CA LYS A 12 14.59 -13.39 1.54
C LYS A 12 14.63 -12.36 2.66
N ASP A 13 15.63 -11.49 2.69
CA ASP A 13 15.73 -10.42 3.70
C ASP A 13 14.54 -9.45 3.59
N ARG A 14 14.20 -9.03 2.37
CA ARG A 14 13.07 -8.12 2.12
C ARG A 14 11.73 -8.79 2.41
N TRP A 15 11.42 -9.89 1.72
CA TRP A 15 10.09 -10.49 1.76
C TRP A 15 9.87 -11.35 3.00
N GLY A 16 10.93 -11.89 3.60
CA GLY A 16 10.87 -12.54 4.90
C GLY A 16 10.39 -11.58 5.99
N LYS A 17 10.90 -10.34 6.01
CA LYS A 17 10.41 -9.31 6.94
C LYS A 17 8.91 -9.02 6.74
N VAL A 18 8.49 -8.76 5.49
CA VAL A 18 7.07 -8.50 5.17
C VAL A 18 6.20 -9.69 5.56
N TYR A 19 6.66 -10.92 5.32
CA TYR A 19 5.94 -12.14 5.68
C TYR A 19 5.76 -12.29 7.19
N ILE A 20 6.80 -12.01 7.97
CA ILE A 20 6.76 -12.05 9.43
C ILE A 20 5.78 -11.01 9.96
N ASP A 21 5.91 -9.74 9.52
CA ASP A 21 5.05 -8.63 9.95
C ASP A 21 3.56 -8.95 9.69
N ILE A 22 3.25 -9.47 8.51
CA ILE A 22 1.88 -9.85 8.13
C ILE A 22 1.40 -11.08 8.90
N SER A 23 2.23 -12.10 9.08
CA SER A 23 1.82 -13.33 9.79
C SER A 23 1.49 -13.02 11.24
N TYR A 24 2.34 -12.27 11.93
CA TYR A 24 2.04 -11.83 13.29
C TYR A 24 0.77 -10.99 13.35
N ALA A 25 0.57 -10.10 12.38
CA ALA A 25 -0.64 -9.31 12.33
C ALA A 25 -1.90 -10.15 12.16
N VAL A 26 -1.86 -11.18 11.31
CA VAL A 26 -2.96 -12.14 11.14
C VAL A 26 -3.24 -12.86 12.46
N ASP A 27 -2.20 -13.40 13.11
CA ASP A 27 -2.35 -14.14 14.36
C ASP A 27 -2.88 -13.27 15.50
N ASN A 28 -2.48 -12.00 15.53
CA ASN A 28 -2.93 -11.02 16.54
C ASN A 28 -4.40 -10.64 16.37
N VAL A 29 -4.90 -10.51 15.14
CA VAL A 29 -6.25 -9.95 14.90
C VAL A 29 -7.30 -11.02 14.63
N ALA A 30 -6.92 -12.18 14.09
CA ALA A 30 -7.86 -13.23 13.70
C ALA A 30 -8.75 -13.75 14.86
N PRO A 31 -8.26 -13.89 16.11
CA PRO A 31 -9.11 -14.30 17.23
C PRO A 31 -10.22 -13.31 17.59
N PHE A 32 -10.08 -12.03 17.20
CA PHE A 32 -10.97 -10.95 17.62
C PHE A 32 -11.91 -10.47 16.50
N LEU A 33 -11.70 -10.92 15.27
CA LEU A 33 -12.40 -10.43 14.10
C LEU A 33 -13.15 -11.55 13.39
N SER A 34 -14.31 -11.22 12.83
CA SER A 34 -15.04 -12.14 11.97
C SER A 34 -14.25 -12.46 10.69
N GLU A 35 -14.44 -13.65 10.15
CA GLU A 35 -13.83 -14.05 8.87
C GLU A 35 -14.23 -13.08 7.73
N LYS A 36 -15.45 -12.53 7.77
CA LYS A 36 -15.90 -11.51 6.82
C LYS A 36 -15.03 -10.25 6.89
N THR A 37 -14.75 -9.77 8.11
CA THR A 37 -13.89 -8.62 8.35
C THR A 37 -12.44 -8.90 7.98
N LEU A 38 -11.94 -10.12 8.24
CA LEU A 38 -10.60 -10.53 7.85
C LEU A 38 -10.42 -10.55 6.32
N LYS A 39 -11.39 -11.09 5.58
CA LYS A 39 -11.33 -11.15 4.10
C LYS A 39 -11.31 -9.78 3.42
N ILE A 40 -11.84 -8.75 4.07
CA ILE A 40 -11.76 -7.35 3.61
C ILE A 40 -10.31 -6.83 3.68
N ARG A 41 -9.50 -7.35 4.60
CA ARG A 41 -8.11 -6.92 4.76
C ARG A 41 -7.27 -7.45 3.61
N LYS A 42 -6.72 -6.54 2.81
CA LYS A 42 -5.92 -6.90 1.63
C LYS A 42 -4.73 -7.81 1.96
N TYR A 43 -4.08 -7.61 3.11
CA TYR A 43 -2.97 -8.48 3.51
C TYR A 43 -3.45 -9.90 3.85
N TYR A 44 -4.65 -10.05 4.42
CA TYR A 44 -5.20 -11.35 4.78
C TYR A 44 -5.59 -12.14 3.52
N SER A 45 -6.22 -11.48 2.55
CA SER A 45 -6.62 -12.12 1.29
C SER A 45 -5.45 -12.44 0.35
N LYS A 46 -4.29 -11.78 0.53
CA LYS A 46 -3.09 -11.96 -0.32
C LYS A 46 -1.94 -12.71 0.35
N LYS A 47 -2.04 -13.05 1.64
CA LYS A 47 -0.95 -13.69 2.41
C LYS A 47 -0.43 -14.98 1.79
N ASP A 48 -1.28 -15.76 1.13
CA ASP A 48 -0.91 -17.06 0.56
C ASP A 48 0.03 -16.91 -0.64
N VAL A 49 -0.05 -15.79 -1.38
CA VAL A 49 0.89 -15.44 -2.45
C VAL A 49 2.29 -15.25 -1.87
N LEU A 50 2.39 -14.49 -0.77
CA LEU A 50 3.65 -14.25 -0.08
C LEU A 50 4.21 -15.55 0.52
N LYS A 51 3.37 -16.34 1.18
CA LYS A 51 3.77 -17.64 1.76
C LYS A 51 4.35 -18.57 0.70
N LYS A 52 3.68 -18.69 -0.46
CA LYS A 52 4.16 -19.51 -1.57
C LYS A 52 5.52 -19.04 -2.07
N TYR A 53 5.72 -17.72 -2.14
CA TYR A 53 6.99 -17.16 -2.56
C TYR A 53 8.13 -17.42 -1.56
N ILE A 54 7.88 -17.29 -0.25
CA ILE A 54 8.86 -17.66 0.79
C ILE A 54 9.26 -19.13 0.65
N ASN A 55 8.32 -20.04 0.45
CA ASN A 55 8.62 -21.45 0.23
C ASN A 55 9.47 -21.69 -1.02
N LEU A 56 9.26 -20.91 -2.10
CA LEU A 56 10.09 -20.98 -3.31
C LEU A 56 11.52 -20.50 -3.04
N LEU A 57 11.70 -19.43 -2.25
CA LEU A 57 13.02 -18.94 -1.85
C LEU A 57 13.77 -19.98 -0.99
N GLU A 58 13.10 -20.59 -0.01
CA GLU A 58 13.68 -21.63 0.84
C GLU A 58 14.08 -22.88 0.02
N SER A 59 13.24 -23.27 -0.93
CA SER A 59 13.53 -24.39 -1.84
C SER A 59 14.78 -24.08 -2.69
N ALA A 60 14.84 -22.88 -3.28
CA ALA A 60 15.98 -22.43 -4.10
C ALA A 60 17.29 -22.37 -3.29
N GLU A 61 17.24 -21.90 -2.04
CA GLU A 61 18.40 -21.87 -1.14
C GLU A 61 18.86 -23.30 -0.78
N SER A 62 17.93 -24.19 -0.43
CA SER A 62 18.25 -25.58 -0.07
C SER A 62 18.86 -26.37 -1.22
N GLU A 63 18.48 -26.08 -2.46
CA GLU A 63 19.05 -26.72 -3.64
C GLU A 63 20.40 -26.12 -4.03
N ASN A 64 20.60 -24.79 -3.87
CA ASN A 64 21.89 -24.15 -4.12
C ASN A 64 22.96 -24.52 -3.08
N THR A 65 22.56 -24.78 -1.84
CA THR A 65 23.45 -25.27 -0.78
C THR A 65 23.83 -26.75 -1.01
N LYS A 66 22.88 -27.59 -1.43
CA LYS A 66 23.15 -29.01 -1.78
C LYS A 66 23.93 -29.17 -3.09
N SER A 67 23.70 -28.31 -4.08
CA SER A 67 24.35 -28.38 -5.40
C SER A 67 25.82 -27.93 -5.40
N SER A 68 26.28 -27.22 -4.35
CA SER A 68 27.71 -26.89 -4.17
C SER A 68 28.61 -28.12 -4.04
N PHE A 69 28.05 -29.29 -3.68
CA PHE A 69 28.80 -30.55 -3.62
C PHE A 69 28.83 -31.31 -4.97
N LEU A 70 27.90 -31.00 -5.90
CA LEU A 70 27.73 -31.68 -7.18
C LEU A 70 27.13 -30.73 -8.23
N LYS A 71 27.94 -29.86 -8.87
CA LYS A 71 27.83 -29.50 -10.31
C LYS A 71 28.60 -28.23 -10.65
N GLY A 72 29.70 -28.42 -11.39
CA GLY A 72 30.34 -27.37 -12.16
C GLY A 72 29.76 -27.16 -13.57
N LEU A 73 28.66 -27.79 -14.00
CA LEU A 73 28.35 -27.83 -15.45
C LEU A 73 26.88 -27.75 -15.92
N PHE A 74 25.85 -27.68 -15.05
CA PHE A 74 24.44 -27.72 -15.52
C PHE A 74 23.39 -26.92 -14.70
N GLY A 75 23.79 -25.97 -13.84
CA GLY A 75 22.90 -25.45 -12.78
C GLY A 75 22.47 -23.99 -12.81
N GLY A 76 22.86 -23.20 -13.81
CA GLY A 76 22.59 -21.75 -13.80
C GLY A 76 21.16 -21.43 -14.21
N ASN A 77 20.49 -20.55 -13.46
CA ASN A 77 19.35 -19.72 -13.90
C ASN A 77 17.91 -20.28 -13.82
N LYS A 78 17.69 -21.53 -13.37
CA LYS A 78 16.32 -22.07 -13.22
C LYS A 78 15.52 -21.34 -12.13
N TYR A 79 16.16 -21.11 -10.97
CA TYR A 79 15.50 -20.50 -9.81
C TYR A 79 15.31 -19.00 -9.95
N GLU A 80 16.29 -18.29 -10.50
CA GLU A 80 16.17 -16.86 -10.79
C GLU A 80 15.01 -16.60 -11.74
N THR A 81 14.89 -17.40 -12.82
CA THR A 81 13.76 -17.31 -13.76
C THR A 81 12.42 -17.54 -13.07
N LEU A 82 12.31 -18.60 -12.24
CA LEU A 82 11.07 -18.96 -11.54
C LEU A 82 10.65 -17.90 -10.51
N LEU A 83 11.59 -17.41 -9.70
CA LEU A 83 11.34 -16.40 -8.68
C LEU A 83 10.95 -15.06 -9.32
N THR A 84 11.65 -14.68 -10.39
CA THR A 84 11.35 -13.46 -11.15
C THR A 84 10.00 -13.54 -11.85
N SER A 85 9.68 -14.67 -12.47
CA SER A 85 8.36 -14.86 -13.10
C SER A 85 7.25 -14.81 -12.07
N TYR A 86 7.41 -15.47 -10.92
CA TYR A 86 6.41 -15.45 -9.85
C TYR A 86 6.16 -14.02 -9.34
N LYS A 87 7.21 -13.25 -9.05
CA LYS A 87 7.07 -11.85 -8.63
C LYS A 87 6.41 -10.98 -9.69
N ARG A 88 6.70 -11.20 -10.97
CA ARG A 88 6.05 -10.47 -12.06
C ARG A 88 4.56 -10.78 -12.13
N ASP A 89 4.20 -12.06 -12.11
CA ASP A 89 2.83 -12.53 -12.24
C ASP A 89 1.94 -12.07 -11.07
N TYR A 90 2.54 -11.84 -9.89
CA TYR A 90 1.87 -11.36 -8.69
C TYR A 90 2.34 -9.97 -8.22
N SER A 91 2.90 -9.16 -9.12
CA SER A 91 3.54 -7.88 -8.76
C SER A 91 2.63 -6.95 -7.97
N GLU A 92 1.35 -6.87 -8.33
CA GLU A 92 0.37 -6.05 -7.63
C GLU A 92 0.15 -6.49 -6.17
N ASP A 93 0.20 -7.80 -5.94
CA ASP A 93 0.03 -8.37 -4.61
C ASP A 93 1.25 -8.07 -3.75
N PHE A 94 2.45 -8.22 -4.30
CA PHE A 94 3.70 -7.89 -3.62
C PHE A 94 3.77 -6.41 -3.23
N ASP A 95 3.46 -5.51 -4.16
CA ASP A 95 3.43 -4.07 -3.87
C ASP A 95 2.44 -3.77 -2.75
N GLN A 96 1.23 -4.33 -2.83
CA GLN A 96 0.20 -4.10 -1.82
C GLN A 96 0.56 -4.70 -0.47
N LEU A 97 1.17 -5.89 -0.43
CA LEU A 97 1.61 -6.56 0.79
C LEU A 97 2.71 -5.76 1.50
N GLU A 98 3.67 -5.22 0.74
CA GLU A 98 4.69 -4.32 1.30
C GLU A 98 4.08 -3.04 1.89
N LYS A 99 3.05 -2.49 1.23
CA LYS A 99 2.31 -1.33 1.77
C LYS A 99 1.53 -1.71 3.02
N CYS A 100 0.89 -2.87 3.02
CA CYS A 100 0.13 -3.35 4.17
C CYS A 100 1.01 -3.63 5.39
N SER A 101 2.23 -4.16 5.23
CA SER A 101 3.13 -4.41 6.36
C SER A 101 3.57 -3.13 7.08
N LYS A 102 3.43 -1.97 6.43
CA LYS A 102 3.74 -0.63 6.97
C LYS A 102 2.48 0.16 7.34
N CYS A 103 1.29 -0.45 7.22
CA CYS A 103 0.01 0.22 7.41
C CYS A 103 -0.31 0.41 8.90
N ALA A 104 -0.81 1.59 9.29
CA ALA A 104 -1.23 1.88 10.66
C ALA A 104 -2.34 0.93 11.15
N CYS A 105 -3.16 0.41 10.23
CA CYS A 105 -4.25 -0.50 10.55
C CYS A 105 -3.87 -2.00 10.57
N LEU A 106 -2.59 -2.35 10.37
CA LEU A 106 -2.14 -3.75 10.23
C LEU A 106 -2.58 -4.64 11.41
N ASN A 107 -2.42 -4.15 12.65
CA ASN A 107 -2.78 -4.87 13.87
C ASN A 107 -4.09 -4.35 14.51
N CYS A 108 -4.87 -3.54 13.80
CA CYS A 108 -6.07 -2.94 14.38
C CYS A 108 -7.14 -4.02 14.61
N ILE A 109 -7.80 -4.05 15.76
CA ILE A 109 -8.97 -4.90 16.04
C ILE A 109 -10.26 -4.09 16.20
N LYS A 110 -10.16 -2.76 16.19
CA LYS A 110 -11.32 -1.88 16.33
C LYS A 110 -12.17 -1.95 15.07
N GLU A 111 -13.48 -2.10 15.27
CA GLU A 111 -14.47 -1.71 14.27
C GLU A 111 -14.43 -0.19 14.13
N CYS A 112 -14.40 0.33 12.91
CA CYS A 112 -14.35 1.78 12.68
C CYS A 112 -15.18 2.16 11.46
N ASN A 113 -15.63 3.42 11.47
CA ASN A 113 -16.52 3.98 10.45
C ASN A 113 -15.77 4.47 9.20
N PHE A 114 -14.44 4.38 9.20
CA PHE A 114 -13.62 4.67 8.03
C PHE A 114 -13.85 3.63 6.95
N ASN A 115 -13.48 3.95 5.71
CA ASN A 115 -13.52 2.97 4.62
C ASN A 115 -12.49 1.84 4.79
N THR A 116 -11.57 1.93 5.76
CA THR A 116 -10.55 0.93 6.12
C THR A 116 -9.79 0.36 4.91
N CYS A 117 -9.62 -0.97 4.84
CA CYS A 117 -8.96 -1.64 3.72
C CYS A 117 -9.80 -1.62 2.43
N LEU A 118 -11.13 -1.43 2.51
CA LEU A 118 -11.99 -1.33 1.32
C LEU A 118 -11.72 -0.04 0.55
N GLY A 119 -11.55 1.07 1.25
CA GLY A 119 -11.24 2.38 0.65
C GLY A 119 -9.78 2.55 0.23
N CYS A 120 -8.89 1.69 0.70
CA CYS A 120 -7.48 1.77 0.33
C CYS A 120 -7.34 1.43 -1.17
N ARG A 121 -6.75 2.33 -1.97
CA ARG A 121 -6.41 2.04 -3.36
C ARG A 121 -5.22 1.07 -3.45
N ARG A 122 -4.89 0.62 -4.66
CA ARG A 122 -3.66 -0.14 -4.93
C ARG A 122 -2.45 0.73 -4.60
N ASN A 123 -1.35 0.11 -4.15
CA ASN A 123 -0.09 0.78 -3.80
C ASN A 123 -0.30 1.95 -2.82
N SER A 124 -1.27 1.81 -1.94
CA SER A 124 -1.64 2.77 -0.93
C SER A 124 -1.60 2.12 0.45
N LEU A 125 -1.44 2.94 1.49
CA LEU A 125 -1.53 2.49 2.88
C LEU A 125 -2.16 3.58 3.74
N ILE A 126 -2.86 3.16 4.79
CA ILE A 126 -3.29 4.07 5.85
C ILE A 126 -2.05 4.43 6.67
N LYS A 127 -1.62 5.68 6.58
CA LYS A 127 -0.40 6.18 7.22
C LYS A 127 -0.65 6.54 8.68
N LYS A 128 -1.83 7.11 8.96
CA LYS A 128 -2.25 7.53 10.30
C LYS A 128 -3.74 7.26 10.45
N CYS A 129 -4.14 6.75 11.61
CA CYS A 129 -5.53 6.51 11.98
C CYS A 129 -5.64 6.69 13.50
N ASP A 130 -6.53 7.56 13.95
CA ASP A 130 -6.81 7.73 15.39
C ASP A 130 -7.89 6.76 15.91
N HIS A 131 -8.51 6.01 14.99
CA HIS A 131 -9.61 5.08 15.22
C HIS A 131 -10.96 5.71 15.62
N GLU A 132 -11.10 7.03 15.47
CA GLU A 132 -12.29 7.76 15.90
C GLU A 132 -12.69 8.81 14.85
N LYS A 133 -11.87 9.83 14.65
CA LYS A 133 -12.19 10.99 13.82
C LYS A 133 -11.44 10.96 12.49
N ILE A 134 -10.14 10.74 12.50
CA ILE A 134 -9.24 10.94 11.37
C ILE A 134 -8.58 9.65 10.88
N ASN A 135 -8.59 9.49 9.55
CA ASN A 135 -7.78 8.52 8.82
C ASN A 135 -7.09 9.20 7.64
N ILE A 136 -5.79 8.98 7.49
CA ILE A 136 -4.98 9.49 6.39
C ILE A 136 -4.43 8.31 5.59
N THR A 137 -4.75 8.29 4.30
CA THR A 137 -4.23 7.31 3.33
C THR A 137 -3.23 7.96 2.42
N TYR A 138 -2.05 7.36 2.29
CA TYR A 138 -1.03 7.74 1.31
C TYR A 138 -1.19 6.93 0.03
N HIS A 139 -0.88 7.58 -1.10
CA HIS A 139 -0.94 6.97 -2.41
C HIS A 139 0.40 7.14 -3.14
N ASP A 140 0.99 6.04 -3.60
CA ASP A 140 2.24 6.12 -4.37
C ASP A 140 1.97 6.45 -5.85
N ASN A 141 0.96 5.81 -6.43
CA ASN A 141 0.72 5.79 -7.87
C ASN A 141 -0.74 6.14 -8.17
N PHE A 142 -1.20 7.29 -7.67
CA PHE A 142 -2.52 7.82 -7.98
C PHE A 142 -2.37 9.19 -8.62
N THR A 143 -2.81 9.33 -9.86
CA THR A 143 -2.87 10.58 -10.59
C THR A 143 -4.29 10.91 -10.99
N LEU A 144 -4.62 12.19 -11.05
CA LEU A 144 -5.89 12.71 -11.53
C LEU A 144 -5.67 13.84 -12.52
N GLU A 145 -6.65 14.06 -13.38
CA GLU A 145 -6.67 15.14 -14.35
C GLU A 145 -7.82 16.07 -13.99
N LEU A 146 -7.51 17.35 -13.73
CA LEU A 146 -8.49 18.37 -13.42
C LEU A 146 -8.50 19.42 -14.52
N THR A 147 -9.70 19.77 -14.96
CA THR A 147 -9.92 20.88 -15.90
C THR A 147 -10.36 22.10 -15.13
N ASN A 148 -9.61 23.20 -15.28
CA ASN A 148 -9.99 24.46 -14.67
C ASN A 148 -11.20 25.06 -15.41
N ASN A 149 -12.32 25.20 -14.70
CA ASN A 149 -13.59 25.68 -15.27
C ASN A 149 -13.52 27.12 -15.82
N ASN A 150 -12.58 27.94 -15.34
CA ASN A 150 -12.45 29.34 -15.78
C ASN A 150 -11.73 29.49 -17.12
N ASN A 151 -10.80 28.58 -17.45
CA ASN A 151 -9.96 28.69 -18.66
C ASN A 151 -9.95 27.44 -19.55
N GLY A 152 -10.63 26.37 -19.13
CA GLY A 152 -10.73 25.11 -19.87
C GLY A 152 -9.44 24.29 -19.95
N ARG A 153 -8.38 24.67 -19.23
CA ARG A 153 -7.09 23.96 -19.28
C ARG A 153 -7.12 22.75 -18.34
N ALA A 154 -6.80 21.59 -18.90
CA ALA A 154 -6.55 20.38 -18.13
C ALA A 154 -5.12 20.39 -17.56
N SER A 155 -4.97 19.92 -16.34
CA SER A 155 -3.68 19.71 -15.68
C SER A 155 -3.69 18.37 -14.95
N LYS A 156 -2.51 17.74 -14.89
CA LYS A 156 -2.35 16.43 -14.25
C LYS A 156 -1.69 16.62 -12.89
N TYR A 157 -2.26 15.96 -11.90
CA TYR A 157 -1.80 16.01 -10.53
C TYR A 157 -1.52 14.60 -10.02
N LYS A 158 -0.49 14.44 -9.20
CA LYS A 158 -0.35 13.28 -8.32
C LYS A 158 -1.13 13.54 -7.04
N VAL A 159 -1.77 12.49 -6.55
CA VAL A 159 -2.46 12.49 -5.26
C VAL A 159 -1.46 12.05 -4.21
N LEU A 160 -1.12 12.94 -3.28
CA LEU A 160 -0.17 12.66 -2.21
C LEU A 160 -0.85 11.85 -1.10
N ALA A 161 -2.04 12.29 -0.72
CA ALA A 161 -2.83 11.66 0.33
C ALA A 161 -4.32 11.95 0.18
N THR A 162 -5.12 11.14 0.87
CA THR A 162 -6.51 11.43 1.18
C THR A 162 -6.70 11.42 2.70
N LEU A 163 -7.57 12.28 3.19
CA LEU A 163 -7.95 12.37 4.59
C LEU A 163 -9.44 12.12 4.71
N GLN A 164 -9.85 11.29 5.67
CA GLN A 164 -11.25 11.10 6.05
C GLN A 164 -11.47 11.68 7.44
N ASP A 165 -12.49 12.52 7.59
CA ASP A 165 -13.04 12.98 8.86
C ASP A 165 -14.42 12.34 9.06
N CYS A 166 -14.50 11.36 9.96
CA CYS A 166 -15.72 10.63 10.24
C CYS A 166 -16.72 11.40 11.13
N GLU A 167 -16.28 12.39 11.90
CA GLU A 167 -17.19 13.23 12.69
C GLU A 167 -17.99 14.15 11.77
N LEU A 168 -17.31 14.74 10.78
CA LEU A 168 -17.92 15.64 9.81
C LEU A 168 -18.48 14.92 8.58
N GLN A 169 -18.19 13.61 8.44
CA GLN A 169 -18.49 12.81 7.25
C GLN A 169 -17.91 13.43 5.97
N ARG A 170 -16.66 13.91 6.06
CA ARG A 170 -15.95 14.59 4.95
C ARG A 170 -14.72 13.82 4.52
N GLN A 171 -14.35 13.99 3.26
CA GLN A 171 -13.06 13.54 2.76
C GLN A 171 -12.36 14.69 2.04
N TYR A 172 -11.05 14.66 2.10
CA TYR A 172 -10.18 15.63 1.48
C TYR A 172 -9.12 14.90 0.66
N ILE A 173 -8.69 15.53 -0.41
CA ILE A 173 -7.64 15.04 -1.29
C ILE A 173 -6.56 16.09 -1.43
N ILE A 174 -5.32 15.64 -1.30
CA ILE A 174 -4.12 16.47 -1.36
C ILE A 174 -3.43 16.13 -2.67
N ILE A 175 -3.29 17.14 -3.52
CA ILE A 175 -2.79 16.98 -4.88
C ILE A 175 -1.65 17.94 -5.15
N GLU A 176 -0.70 17.50 -5.97
CA GLU A 176 0.45 18.27 -6.42
C GLU A 176 0.57 18.13 -7.93
N ASN A 177 0.72 19.24 -8.64
CA ASN A 177 0.83 19.24 -10.09
C ASN A 177 2.08 18.44 -10.51
N LEU A 178 1.95 17.61 -11.55
CA LEU A 178 3.05 16.78 -12.03
C LEU A 178 4.21 17.60 -12.64
N PHE A 179 3.94 18.82 -13.07
CA PHE A 179 4.91 19.69 -13.75
C PHE A 179 5.32 20.93 -12.94
N ASP A 180 4.59 21.25 -11.87
CA ASP A 180 4.91 22.36 -10.95
C ASP A 180 4.67 21.94 -9.50
N ASN A 181 5.74 21.61 -8.78
CA ASN A 181 5.64 21.16 -7.38
C ASN A 181 5.21 22.27 -6.40
N ASN A 182 5.14 23.54 -6.84
CA ASN A 182 4.58 24.62 -6.03
C ASN A 182 3.05 24.70 -6.16
N ASP A 183 2.48 24.07 -7.18
CA ASP A 183 1.06 24.03 -7.45
C ASP A 183 0.42 22.85 -6.72
N LYS A 184 0.07 23.10 -5.45
CA LYS A 184 -0.55 22.14 -4.53
C LYS A 184 -1.93 22.59 -4.11
N PHE A 185 -2.86 21.65 -4.06
CA PHE A 185 -4.22 21.91 -3.60
C PHE A 185 -4.66 20.92 -2.55
N ILE A 186 -5.53 21.39 -1.65
CA ILE A 186 -6.34 20.58 -0.77
C ILE A 186 -7.78 20.84 -1.17
N LEU A 187 -8.48 19.80 -1.59
CA LEU A 187 -9.86 19.87 -2.08
C LEU A 187 -10.75 18.97 -1.25
N TYR A 188 -12.03 19.31 -1.16
CA TYR A 188 -13.04 18.33 -0.83
C TYR A 188 -13.01 17.19 -1.84
N TYR A 189 -13.15 15.97 -1.35
CA TYR A 189 -13.17 14.76 -2.16
C TYR A 189 -14.49 14.02 -1.98
N TYR A 190 -15.18 13.81 -3.09
CA TYR A 190 -16.44 13.08 -3.13
C TYR A 190 -16.26 11.87 -4.06
N PRO A 191 -15.83 10.71 -3.52
CA PRO A 191 -15.65 9.52 -4.31
C PRO A 191 -17.00 9.03 -4.84
N GLY A 192 -17.11 8.85 -6.15
CA GLY A 192 -18.33 8.36 -6.81
C GLY A 192 -18.16 6.94 -7.34
N ILE A 193 -19.27 6.36 -7.80
CA ILE A 193 -19.27 5.00 -8.37
C ILE A 193 -18.64 5.01 -9.77
N SER A 194 -18.96 6.02 -10.58
CA SER A 194 -18.47 6.18 -11.96
C SER A 194 -17.34 7.20 -12.06
N GLU A 195 -17.47 8.31 -11.33
CA GLU A 195 -16.54 9.43 -11.38
C GLU A 195 -16.44 10.09 -10.01
N ASP A 196 -15.24 10.55 -9.70
CA ASP A 196 -14.97 11.33 -8.49
C ASP A 196 -15.25 12.81 -8.75
N SER A 197 -15.76 13.52 -7.76
CA SER A 197 -15.92 14.98 -7.82
C SER A 197 -15.16 15.69 -6.71
N TYR A 198 -14.87 16.97 -6.94
CA TYR A 198 -13.99 17.77 -6.11
C TYR A 198 -14.59 19.15 -5.86
N GLY A 199 -14.32 19.72 -4.69
CA GLY A 199 -14.79 21.05 -4.31
C GLY A 199 -13.72 21.87 -3.60
N GLU A 200 -13.79 23.18 -3.73
CA GLU A 200 -12.92 24.10 -3.01
C GLU A 200 -13.32 24.17 -1.53
N ILE A 201 -12.32 24.25 -0.64
CA ILE A 201 -12.54 24.48 0.78
C ILE A 201 -12.63 25.98 1.01
N THR A 202 -13.80 26.46 1.42
CA THR A 202 -14.06 27.89 1.63
C THR A 202 -13.93 28.33 3.10
N ASP A 203 -13.99 27.40 4.05
CA ASP A 203 -13.76 27.66 5.47
C ASP A 203 -12.26 27.59 5.78
N SER A 204 -11.68 28.72 6.20
CA SER A 204 -10.24 28.81 6.50
C SER A 204 -9.84 27.96 7.70
N LYS A 205 -10.69 27.82 8.72
CA LYS A 205 -10.35 27.02 9.91
C LYS A 205 -10.30 25.54 9.60
N GLU A 206 -11.21 25.11 8.73
CA GLU A 206 -11.22 23.74 8.23
C GLU A 206 -9.99 23.46 7.36
N PHE A 207 -9.63 24.40 6.48
CA PHE A 207 -8.41 24.28 5.71
C PHE A 207 -7.17 24.15 6.61
N ASP A 208 -7.03 25.04 7.59
CA ASP A 208 -5.91 25.02 8.55
C ASP A 208 -5.86 23.70 9.32
N PHE A 209 -7.01 23.20 9.79
CA PHE A 209 -7.11 21.90 10.45
C PHE A 209 -6.61 20.75 9.56
N VAL A 210 -7.00 20.74 8.29
CA VAL A 210 -6.57 19.71 7.35
C VAL A 210 -5.05 19.80 7.13
N VAL A 211 -4.50 21.01 6.92
CA VAL A 211 -3.05 21.23 6.78
C VAL A 211 -2.29 20.72 7.99
N GLU A 212 -2.64 21.16 9.20
CA GLU A 212 -1.98 20.75 10.45
C GLU A 212 -2.05 19.22 10.65
N THR A 213 -3.19 18.63 10.32
CA THR A 213 -3.39 17.18 10.44
C THR A 213 -2.47 16.41 9.50
N LEU A 214 -2.27 16.90 8.27
CA LEU A 214 -1.38 16.28 7.29
C LEU A 214 0.09 16.47 7.67
N GLU A 215 0.50 17.67 8.07
CA GLU A 215 1.86 17.95 8.54
C GLU A 215 2.24 17.06 9.73
N SER A 216 1.31 16.87 10.68
CA SER A 216 1.50 15.98 11.82
C SER A 216 1.63 14.49 11.45
N ALA A 217 1.33 14.12 10.20
CA ALA A 217 1.52 12.79 9.65
C ALA A 217 2.82 12.65 8.83
N ASN A 218 3.63 13.72 8.79
CA ASN A 218 4.84 13.88 7.97
C ASN A 218 4.56 13.80 6.46
N LEU A 219 3.49 14.47 6.01
CA LEU A 219 3.22 14.77 4.59
C LEU A 219 3.96 16.02 4.13
#